data_AF-X0TEW6-F1
#
_entry.id   AF-X0TEW6-F1
#
_cell.length_a   1.000
_cell.length_b   1.000
_cell.length_c   1.000
_cell.angle_alpha   90.00
_cell.angle_beta   90.00
_cell.angle_gamma   90.00
#
_symmetry.space_group_name_H-M   'P 1'
#
loop_
_entity.id
_entity.type
_entity.pdbx_description
1 polymer ?
#
loop_
_entity_poly.entity_id
_entity_poly.type
_entity_poly.pdbx_seq_one_letter_code
_entity_poly.pdbx_strand_id
1 'polypeptide(L)'
;PGYNASILAQPVVNPVFERGSIERLPQFKLNFDSQRIGEFYLNREEAIEITNFKKDDKSILRADGFLDISSPWTSFEYFKLRPRIGYHLFHYWYEREGEKSGGYRSIAYQELNLFSEITIKSENYTHIGRLSLGYYHSSEVKDDFELPFSLGDYRKETREIHPENLIKLNLRNYLYSGKVGLLSG
;
A
#
# COMPACT_ATOMS: atom_id res chain seq x y z
N PRO A 1 6.55 -20.52 1.79
CA PRO A 1 5.70 -19.35 2.09
C PRO A 1 6.19 -18.65 3.37
N GLY A 2 6.81 -17.48 3.22
CA GLY A 2 7.22 -16.66 4.36
C GLY A 2 6.16 -15.61 4.70
N TYR A 3 6.25 -15.10 5.92
CA TYR A 3 5.49 -13.97 6.41
C TYR A 3 6.37 -13.15 7.36
N ASN A 4 6.09 -11.86 7.45
CA ASN A 4 6.68 -10.95 8.42
C ASN A 4 5.59 -10.52 9.42
N ALA A 5 5.83 -10.78 10.71
CA ALA A 5 4.99 -10.34 11.80
C ALA A 5 5.71 -9.25 12.61
N SER A 6 5.00 -8.19 12.94
CA SER A 6 5.50 -7.13 13.81
C SER A 6 4.46 -6.69 14.83
N ILE A 7 4.94 -6.31 16.00
CA ILE A 7 4.14 -5.78 17.11
C ILE A 7 4.71 -4.41 17.46
N LEU A 8 3.84 -3.43 17.62
CA LEU A 8 4.17 -2.09 18.09
C LEU A 8 3.27 -1.73 19.26
N ALA A 9 3.88 -1.19 20.32
CA ALA A 9 3.19 -0.58 21.43
C ALA A 9 3.73 0.85 21.59
N GLN A 10 2.85 1.84 21.47
CA GLN A 10 3.18 3.25 21.66
C GLN A 10 2.22 3.86 22.68
N PRO A 11 2.52 3.70 23.99
CA PRO A 11 1.80 4.38 25.05
C PRO A 11 2.19 5.86 25.11
N VAL A 12 1.30 6.68 25.69
CA VAL A 12 1.63 8.05 26.10
C VAL A 12 2.52 7.98 27.34
N VAL A 13 3.71 8.58 27.27
CA VAL A 13 4.70 8.51 28.36
C VAL A 13 4.48 9.62 29.38
N ASN A 14 4.04 10.80 28.94
CA ASN A 14 3.73 11.91 29.83
C ASN A 14 2.35 12.54 29.54
N PRO A 15 1.28 12.03 30.18
CA PRO A 15 -0.11 12.45 29.93
C PRO A 15 -0.37 13.93 30.20
N VAL A 16 0.47 14.60 31.01
CA VAL A 16 0.31 16.01 31.36
C VAL A 16 0.64 16.92 30.18
N PHE A 17 1.66 16.57 29.39
CA PHE A 17 2.10 17.34 28.21
C PHE A 17 1.52 16.79 26.90
N GLU A 18 1.10 15.53 26.90
CA GLU A 18 0.56 14.81 25.74
C GLU A 18 -0.98 14.69 25.80
N ARG A 19 -1.65 15.68 26.41
CA ARG A 19 -3.13 15.68 26.50
C ARG A 19 -3.74 15.60 25.10
N GLY A 20 -4.62 14.63 24.91
CA GLY A 20 -5.31 14.40 23.65
C GLY A 20 -4.50 13.62 22.60
N SER A 21 -3.31 13.13 22.94
CA SER A 21 -2.52 12.20 22.12
C SER A 21 -3.24 10.85 21.96
N ILE A 22 -2.97 10.18 20.84
CA ILE A 22 -3.53 8.87 20.53
C ILE A 22 -2.45 7.82 20.74
N GLU A 23 -2.72 6.86 21.60
CA GLU A 23 -1.90 5.69 21.87
C GLU A 23 -2.18 4.58 20.85
N ARG A 24 -1.18 3.76 20.53
CA ARG A 24 -1.34 2.53 19.74
C ARG A 24 -0.96 1.32 20.60
N LEU A 25 -1.95 0.67 21.20
CA LEU A 25 -1.76 -0.30 22.28
C LEU A 25 -2.72 -1.50 22.20
N PRO A 26 -2.35 -2.62 21.57
CA PRO A 26 -1.22 -2.82 20.67
C PRO A 26 -1.58 -2.57 19.20
N GLN A 27 -0.55 -2.51 18.35
CA GLN A 27 -0.64 -2.69 16.91
C GLN A 27 0.06 -4.00 16.51
N PHE A 28 -0.64 -4.84 15.77
CA PHE A 28 -0.14 -6.06 15.14
C PHE A 28 -0.19 -5.89 13.63
N LYS A 29 0.88 -6.28 12.93
CA LYS A 29 0.93 -6.27 11.47
C LYS A 29 1.52 -7.57 10.95
N LEU A 30 0.83 -8.19 10.01
CA LEU A 30 1.22 -9.40 9.28
C LEU A 30 1.31 -9.05 7.80
N ASN A 31 2.47 -9.25 7.18
CA ASN A 31 2.66 -9.13 5.74
C ASN A 31 3.06 -10.49 5.20
N PHE A 32 2.37 -10.96 4.17
CA PHE A 32 2.69 -12.22 3.52
C PHE A 32 3.57 -11.95 2.30
N ASP A 33 4.57 -12.79 2.08
CA ASP A 33 5.40 -12.68 0.89
C ASP A 33 4.53 -12.83 -0.37
N SER A 34 4.89 -12.12 -1.45
CA SER A 34 4.21 -12.27 -2.73
C SER A 34 4.26 -13.72 -3.19
N GLN A 35 3.11 -14.32 -3.45
CA GLN A 35 2.99 -15.70 -3.87
C GLN A 35 2.41 -15.81 -5.26
N ARG A 36 2.99 -16.72 -6.06
CA ARG A 36 2.41 -17.10 -7.34
C ARG A 36 1.17 -17.97 -7.13
N ILE A 37 0.05 -17.62 -7.75
CA ILE A 37 -1.17 -18.42 -7.78
C ILE A 37 -1.20 -19.25 -9.06
N GLY A 38 -1.20 -20.58 -8.91
CA GLY A 38 -1.47 -21.54 -9.97
C GLY A 38 -0.56 -21.43 -11.20
N GLU A 39 -1.03 -22.04 -12.30
CA GLU A 39 -0.28 -22.11 -13.56
C GLU A 39 -0.27 -20.77 -14.30
N PHE A 40 -1.28 -19.92 -14.10
CA PHE A 40 -1.48 -18.62 -14.78
C PHE A 40 -0.50 -17.50 -14.40
N TYR A 41 0.54 -17.81 -13.63
CA TYR A 41 1.60 -16.88 -13.21
C TYR A 41 1.12 -15.62 -12.44
N LEU A 42 -0.12 -15.57 -11.97
CA LEU A 42 -0.61 -14.45 -11.17
C LEU A 42 0.16 -14.34 -9.85
N ASN A 43 0.40 -13.12 -9.39
CA ASN A 43 1.00 -12.83 -8.10
C ASN A 43 -0.07 -12.34 -7.12
N ARG A 44 0.08 -12.75 -5.87
CA ARG A 44 -0.81 -12.40 -4.76
C ARG A 44 -0.01 -11.74 -3.65
N GLU A 45 -0.44 -10.57 -3.21
CA GLU A 45 0.09 -9.87 -2.05
C GLU A 45 -1.03 -9.70 -1.02
N GLU A 46 -0.73 -9.98 0.24
CA GLU A 46 -1.69 -9.93 1.34
C GLU A 46 -1.05 -9.29 2.57
N ALA A 47 -1.82 -8.45 3.26
CA ALA A 47 -1.41 -7.89 4.55
C ALA A 47 -2.62 -7.71 5.47
N ILE A 48 -2.38 -7.86 6.78
CA ILE A 48 -3.37 -7.64 7.83
C ILE A 48 -2.74 -6.76 8.90
N GLU A 49 -3.47 -5.76 9.37
CA GLU A 49 -3.08 -4.90 10.47
C GLU A 49 -4.23 -4.78 11.47
N ILE A 50 -3.99 -5.09 12.73
CA ILE A 50 -4.95 -4.89 13.82
C ILE A 50 -4.34 -3.87 14.76
N THR A 51 -5.02 -2.74 14.97
CA THR A 51 -4.53 -1.68 15.86
C THR A 51 -5.61 -1.27 16.83
N ASN A 52 -5.28 -1.29 18.12
CA ASN A 52 -6.10 -0.65 19.14
C ASN A 52 -5.59 0.77 19.39
N PHE A 53 -6.40 1.75 19.03
CA PHE A 53 -6.16 3.15 19.30
C PHE A 53 -6.83 3.53 20.61
N LYS A 54 -6.11 4.22 21.50
CA LYS A 54 -6.68 4.72 22.74
C LYS A 54 -6.45 6.22 22.85
N LYS A 55 -7.48 6.95 23.28
CA LYS A 55 -7.41 8.37 23.58
C LYS A 55 -8.29 8.64 24.78
N ASP A 56 -7.68 9.14 25.85
CA ASP A 56 -8.34 9.34 27.14
C ASP A 56 -9.00 8.04 27.64
N ASP A 57 -10.32 8.05 27.86
CA ASP A 57 -11.14 6.90 28.27
C ASP A 57 -11.73 6.09 27.10
N LYS A 58 -11.51 6.52 25.85
CA LYS A 58 -12.09 5.91 24.66
C LYS A 58 -11.09 5.05 23.90
N SER A 59 -11.59 4.00 23.24
CA SER A 59 -10.79 3.14 22.37
C SER A 59 -11.46 2.84 21.04
N ILE A 60 -10.65 2.65 20.00
CA ILE A 60 -11.06 2.18 18.68
C ILE A 60 -10.17 1.01 18.30
N LEU A 61 -10.75 -0.18 18.17
CA LEU A 61 -10.08 -1.32 17.55
C LEU A 61 -10.33 -1.27 16.05
N ARG A 62 -9.26 -1.19 15.26
CA ARG A 62 -9.31 -1.27 13.80
C ARG A 62 -8.69 -2.58 13.33
N ALA A 63 -9.42 -3.33 12.51
CA ALA A 63 -8.84 -4.34 11.63
C ALA A 63 -8.76 -3.78 10.21
N ASP A 64 -7.62 -3.95 9.59
CA ASP A 64 -7.27 -3.50 8.25
C ASP A 64 -6.74 -4.73 7.50
N GLY A 65 -7.35 -5.05 6.36
CA GLY A 65 -6.95 -6.16 5.51
C GLY A 65 -6.74 -5.71 4.07
N PHE A 66 -5.66 -6.17 3.45
CA PHE A 66 -5.30 -5.85 2.08
C PHE A 66 -5.09 -7.16 1.30
N LEU A 67 -5.72 -7.23 0.14
CA LEU A 67 -5.50 -8.28 -0.84
C LEU A 67 -5.24 -7.63 -2.20
N ASP A 68 -4.23 -8.13 -2.89
CA ASP A 68 -3.89 -7.71 -4.23
C ASP A 68 -3.55 -8.89 -5.12
N ILE A 69 -4.03 -8.83 -6.36
CA ILE A 69 -3.77 -9.81 -7.40
C ILE A 69 -3.27 -9.06 -8.63
N SER A 70 -2.10 -9.46 -9.11
CA SER A 70 -1.51 -8.87 -10.31
C SER A 70 -1.01 -9.93 -11.29
N SER A 71 -1.11 -9.62 -12.57
CA SER A 71 -0.47 -10.43 -13.61
C SER A 71 1.04 -10.14 -13.63
N PRO A 72 1.88 -11.07 -14.15
CA PRO A 72 3.18 -10.71 -14.68
C PRO A 72 3.05 -9.71 -15.82
N TRP A 73 4.19 -9.13 -16.22
CA TRP A 73 4.27 -8.30 -17.41
C TRP A 73 4.01 -9.12 -18.67
N THR A 74 2.90 -8.84 -19.35
CA THR A 74 2.62 -9.35 -20.69
C THR A 74 3.33 -8.47 -21.70
N SER A 75 4.19 -9.06 -22.53
CA SER A 75 4.95 -8.32 -23.55
C SER A 75 4.18 -8.31 -24.87
N PHE A 76 3.93 -7.11 -25.37
CA PHE A 76 3.58 -6.79 -26.74
C PHE A 76 4.81 -6.14 -27.38
N GLU A 77 5.09 -6.37 -28.65
CA GLU A 77 6.29 -5.93 -29.39
C GLU A 77 7.14 -4.81 -28.73
N TYR A 78 6.56 -3.62 -28.54
CA TYR A 78 7.22 -2.46 -27.92
C TYR A 78 6.75 -2.10 -26.50
N PHE A 79 5.74 -2.79 -25.97
CA PHE A 79 5.06 -2.43 -24.73
C PHE A 79 4.89 -3.60 -23.79
N LYS A 80 5.06 -3.36 -22.48
CA LYS A 80 4.73 -4.33 -21.45
C LYS A 80 3.53 -3.84 -20.65
N LEU A 81 2.56 -4.73 -20.45
CA LEU A 81 1.32 -4.46 -19.73
C LEU A 81 1.27 -5.26 -18.42
N ARG A 82 0.80 -4.63 -17.35
CA ARG A 82 0.55 -5.29 -16.07
C ARG A 82 -0.79 -4.82 -15.50
N PRO A 83 -1.87 -5.62 -15.63
CA PRO A 83 -3.09 -5.41 -14.86
C PRO A 83 -2.90 -5.83 -13.40
N ARG A 84 -3.57 -5.11 -12.51
CA ARG A 84 -3.61 -5.34 -11.07
C ARG A 84 -5.01 -5.00 -10.57
N ILE A 85 -5.55 -5.85 -9.69
CA ILE A 85 -6.79 -5.60 -8.97
C ILE A 85 -6.54 -5.86 -7.50
N GLY A 86 -7.18 -5.09 -6.65
CA GLY A 86 -7.04 -5.29 -5.22
C GLY A 86 -8.22 -4.76 -4.43
N TYR A 87 -8.17 -5.08 -3.16
CA TYR A 87 -9.23 -4.79 -2.22
C TYR A 87 -8.63 -4.47 -0.86
N HIS A 88 -9.05 -3.35 -0.29
CA HIS A 88 -8.65 -2.90 1.04
C HIS A 88 -9.88 -2.82 1.93
N LEU A 89 -9.87 -3.56 3.04
CA LEU A 89 -10.96 -3.67 3.99
C LEU A 89 -10.59 -3.03 5.33
N PHE A 90 -11.52 -2.28 5.90
CA PHE A 90 -11.41 -1.71 7.23
C PHE A 90 -12.66 -2.02 8.03
N HIS A 91 -12.47 -2.58 9.22
CA HIS A 91 -13.49 -2.69 10.25
C HIS A 91 -13.05 -1.94 11.50
N TYR A 92 -13.99 -1.22 12.10
CA TYR A 92 -13.80 -0.47 13.33
C TYR A 92 -14.77 -0.99 14.38
N TRP A 93 -14.29 -1.21 15.60
CA TRP A 93 -15.10 -1.48 16.78
C TRP A 93 -14.77 -0.46 17.85
N TYR A 94 -15.80 0.13 18.43
CA TYR A 94 -15.63 1.18 19.44
C TYR A 94 -16.87 1.29 20.33
N GLU A 95 -16.76 2.08 21.39
CA GLU A 95 -17.88 2.38 22.29
C GLU A 95 -18.29 3.85 22.11
N ARG A 96 -19.60 4.11 22.06
CA ARG A 96 -20.19 5.45 22.02
C ARG A 96 -21.31 5.49 23.05
N GLU A 97 -21.23 6.41 24.00
CA GLU A 97 -22.28 6.63 25.02
C GLU A 97 -22.64 5.37 25.83
N GLY A 98 -21.68 4.46 26.04
CA GLY A 98 -21.92 3.20 26.77
C GLY A 98 -22.35 2.02 25.87
N GLU A 99 -22.55 2.24 24.57
CA GLU A 99 -22.97 1.22 23.62
C GLU A 99 -21.86 0.82 22.64
N LYS A 100 -21.72 -0.48 22.41
CA LYS A 100 -20.79 -1.01 21.40
C LYS A 100 -21.32 -0.72 20.01
N SER A 101 -20.51 -0.04 19.22
CA SER A 101 -20.77 0.32 17.83
C SER A 101 -19.70 -0.25 16.91
N GLY A 102 -19.99 -0.26 15.61
CA GLY A 102 -19.04 -0.67 14.59
C GLY A 102 -19.17 0.18 13.33
N GLY A 103 -18.08 0.24 12.58
CA GLY A 103 -18.03 0.91 11.30
C GLY A 103 -17.30 0.06 10.28
N TYR A 104 -17.74 0.17 9.03
CA TYR A 104 -17.15 -0.55 7.91
C TYR A 104 -16.72 0.41 6.81
N ARG A 105 -15.59 0.10 6.18
CA ARG A 105 -15.12 0.78 4.98
C ARG A 105 -14.35 -0.20 4.11
N SER A 106 -14.62 -0.22 2.82
CA SER A 106 -13.85 -0.96 1.83
C SER A 106 -13.52 -0.13 0.61
N ILE A 107 -12.42 -0.50 -0.04
CA ILE A 107 -11.90 0.17 -1.22
C ILE A 107 -11.48 -0.90 -2.21
N ALA A 108 -12.29 -1.10 -3.25
CA ALA A 108 -11.88 -1.90 -4.39
C ALA A 108 -11.07 -1.00 -5.34
N TYR A 109 -10.02 -1.54 -5.93
CA TYR A 109 -9.23 -0.80 -6.91
C TYR A 109 -8.75 -1.66 -8.06
N GLN A 110 -8.45 -0.98 -9.15
CA GLN A 110 -7.88 -1.52 -10.37
C GLN A 110 -6.77 -0.61 -10.86
N GLU A 111 -5.69 -1.22 -11.32
CA GLU A 111 -4.54 -0.53 -11.87
C GLU A 111 -4.11 -1.22 -13.16
N LEU A 112 -3.80 -0.40 -14.17
CA LEU A 112 -3.24 -0.86 -15.43
C LEU A 112 -1.97 -0.08 -15.71
N ASN A 113 -0.84 -0.79 -15.68
CA ASN A 113 0.44 -0.22 -16.02
C ASN A 113 0.87 -0.65 -17.41
N LEU A 114 1.25 0.32 -18.23
CA LEU A 114 1.88 0.15 -19.52
C LEU A 114 3.28 0.77 -19.46
N PHE A 115 4.28 0.12 -20.02
CA PHE A 115 5.54 0.81 -20.30
C PHE A 115 6.18 0.34 -21.59
N SER A 116 6.94 1.23 -22.21
CA SER A 116 7.85 0.95 -23.32
C SER A 116 9.28 1.25 -22.88
N GLU A 117 10.22 0.45 -23.36
CA GLU A 117 11.64 0.61 -23.05
C GLU A 117 12.45 0.52 -24.34
N ILE A 118 13.30 1.51 -24.58
CA ILE A 118 14.21 1.59 -25.72
C ILE A 118 15.62 1.55 -25.17
N THR A 119 16.40 0.57 -25.62
CA THR A 119 17.82 0.44 -25.26
C THR A 119 18.68 0.75 -26.48
N ILE A 120 19.54 1.76 -26.36
CA ILE A 120 20.54 2.14 -27.36
C ILE A 120 21.92 1.80 -26.80
N LYS A 121 22.63 0.89 -27.48
CA LYS A 121 24.00 0.52 -27.14
C LYS A 121 24.98 1.22 -28.07
N SER A 122 26.04 1.78 -27.50
CA SER A 122 27.20 2.31 -28.19
C SER A 122 28.46 1.75 -27.55
N GLU A 123 29.63 1.91 -28.18
CA GLU A 123 30.87 1.26 -27.72
C GLU A 123 31.21 1.54 -26.25
N ASN A 124 30.96 2.76 -25.77
CA ASN A 124 31.35 3.20 -24.44
C ASN A 124 30.16 3.39 -23.49
N TYR A 125 28.92 3.26 -23.96
CA TYR A 125 27.74 3.53 -23.14
C TYR A 125 26.51 2.75 -23.57
N THR A 126 25.64 2.48 -22.61
CA THR A 126 24.28 1.97 -22.84
C THR A 126 23.30 3.00 -22.31
N HIS A 127 22.41 3.47 -23.17
CA HIS A 127 21.30 4.37 -22.81
C HIS A 127 19.99 3.60 -22.82
N ILE A 128 19.19 3.74 -21.76
CA ILE A 128 17.87 3.11 -21.64
C ILE A 128 16.84 4.20 -21.37
N GLY A 129 15.94 4.42 -22.32
CA GLY A 129 14.77 5.29 -22.16
C GLY A 129 13.54 4.46 -21.84
N ARG A 130 12.85 4.77 -20.75
CA ARG A 130 11.62 4.08 -20.33
C ARG A 130 10.48 5.07 -20.17
N LEU A 131 9.43 4.88 -20.96
CA LEU A 131 8.17 5.62 -20.85
C LEU A 131 7.14 4.69 -20.19
N SER A 132 6.47 5.15 -19.14
CA SER A 132 5.39 4.39 -18.51
C SER A 132 4.13 5.24 -18.34
N LEU A 133 2.99 4.63 -18.61
CA LEU A 133 1.65 5.15 -18.37
C LEU A 133 0.94 4.21 -17.40
N GLY A 134 0.54 4.73 -16.25
CA GLY A 134 -0.29 4.03 -15.28
C GLY A 134 -1.68 4.64 -15.22
N TYR A 135 -2.71 3.82 -15.32
CA TYR A 135 -4.07 4.18 -14.96
C TYR A 135 -4.44 3.50 -13.64
N TYR A 136 -5.05 4.24 -12.75
CA TYR A 136 -5.47 3.78 -11.44
C TYR A 136 -6.89 4.28 -11.17
N HIS A 137 -7.74 3.39 -10.69
CA HIS A 137 -9.10 3.71 -10.28
C HIS A 137 -9.47 2.94 -9.02
N SER A 138 -10.20 3.59 -8.12
CA SER A 138 -10.72 2.96 -6.91
C SER A 138 -12.06 3.53 -6.51
N SER A 139 -12.86 2.70 -5.85
CA SER A 139 -14.17 3.08 -5.32
C SER A 139 -14.24 2.75 -3.84
N GLU A 140 -14.57 3.75 -3.02
CA GLU A 140 -14.82 3.59 -1.58
C GLU A 140 -16.29 3.27 -1.33
N VAL A 141 -16.54 2.26 -0.51
CA VAL A 141 -17.85 1.99 0.11
C VAL A 141 -17.65 2.06 1.62
N LYS A 142 -18.51 2.77 2.33
CA LYS A 142 -18.46 2.84 3.79
C LYS A 142 -19.86 3.01 4.37
N ASP A 143 -20.03 2.53 5.59
CA ASP A 143 -21.22 2.82 6.38
C ASP A 143 -21.19 4.29 6.85
N ASP A 144 -22.35 4.81 7.19
CA ASP A 144 -22.45 6.10 7.87
C ASP A 144 -22.11 5.91 9.36
N PHE A 145 -20.82 5.95 9.66
CA PHE A 145 -20.30 5.84 11.02
C PHE A 145 -19.42 7.03 11.39
N GLU A 146 -19.45 7.37 12.67
CA GLU A 146 -18.63 8.43 13.24
C GLU A 146 -17.81 7.86 14.40
N LEU A 147 -16.48 7.98 14.29
CA LEU A 147 -15.55 7.51 15.31
C LEU A 147 -15.64 8.38 16.57
N PRO A 148 -15.43 7.80 17.77
CA PRO A 148 -15.52 8.53 19.04
C PRO A 148 -14.42 9.60 19.22
N PHE A 149 -13.37 9.53 18.39
CA PHE A 149 -12.33 10.55 18.23
C PHE A 149 -11.66 10.45 16.85
N SER A 150 -11.08 11.56 16.38
CA SER A 150 -10.29 11.57 15.13
C SER A 150 -9.00 10.78 15.28
N LEU A 151 -8.67 9.95 14.28
CA LEU A 151 -7.40 9.21 14.23
C LEU A 151 -6.21 10.07 13.78
N GLY A 152 -6.41 11.35 13.40
CA GLY A 152 -5.35 12.24 12.92
C GLY A 152 -4.51 11.60 11.81
N ASP A 153 -3.19 11.68 11.94
CA ASP A 153 -2.22 11.11 10.99
C ASP A 153 -2.27 9.57 10.89
N TYR A 154 -2.93 8.89 11.84
CA TYR A 154 -3.14 7.44 11.78
C TYR A 154 -4.33 7.04 10.90
N ARG A 155 -5.10 8.02 10.42
CA ARG A 155 -6.19 7.80 9.46
C ARG A 155 -5.59 7.45 8.10
N LYS A 156 -5.97 6.31 7.55
CA LYS A 156 -5.60 5.91 6.19
C LYS A 156 -6.63 6.49 5.21
N GLU A 157 -6.43 7.72 4.73
CA GLU A 157 -7.37 8.36 3.79
C GLU A 157 -7.37 7.66 2.42
N THR A 158 -8.56 7.48 1.81
CA THR A 158 -8.70 6.73 0.54
C THR A 158 -7.80 7.31 -0.52
N ARG A 159 -7.88 8.63 -0.74
CA ARG A 159 -7.08 9.34 -1.74
C ARG A 159 -5.55 9.16 -1.60
N GLU A 160 -5.07 8.85 -0.40
CA GLU A 160 -3.63 8.66 -0.13
C GLU A 160 -3.19 7.23 -0.41
N ILE A 161 -4.01 6.23 -0.04
CA ILE A 161 -3.69 4.81 -0.25
C ILE A 161 -4.09 4.33 -1.65
N HIS A 162 -5.26 4.72 -2.12
CA HIS A 162 -5.93 4.28 -3.34
C HIS A 162 -6.70 5.49 -3.94
N PRO A 163 -6.05 6.28 -4.82
CA PRO A 163 -6.67 7.46 -5.42
C PRO A 163 -7.83 7.09 -6.35
N GLU A 164 -8.94 7.85 -6.29
CA GLU A 164 -10.18 7.51 -7.01
C GLU A 164 -9.99 7.40 -8.53
N ASN A 165 -9.29 8.36 -9.12
CA ASN A 165 -8.93 8.35 -10.53
C ASN A 165 -7.57 9.03 -10.70
N LEU A 166 -6.60 8.30 -11.22
CA LEU A 166 -5.25 8.83 -11.41
C LEU A 166 -4.60 8.27 -12.67
N ILE A 167 -4.07 9.18 -13.48
CA ILE A 167 -3.21 8.86 -14.61
C ILE A 167 -1.79 9.31 -14.25
N LYS A 168 -0.83 8.37 -14.28
CA LYS A 168 0.59 8.64 -14.03
C LYS A 168 1.38 8.47 -15.32
N LEU A 169 1.97 9.55 -15.80
CA LEU A 169 2.95 9.50 -16.88
C LEU A 169 4.35 9.65 -16.27
N ASN A 170 5.24 8.70 -16.52
CA ASN A 170 6.64 8.80 -16.12
C ASN A 170 7.58 8.54 -17.29
N LEU A 171 8.62 9.35 -17.37
CA LEU A 171 9.76 9.14 -18.25
C LEU A 171 11.00 8.94 -17.38
N ARG A 172 11.73 7.84 -17.61
CA ARG A 172 13.00 7.54 -16.94
C ARG A 172 14.07 7.35 -17.99
N ASN A 173 15.25 7.93 -17.76
CA ASN A 173 16.41 7.77 -18.60
C ASN A 173 17.57 7.25 -17.74
N TYR A 174 18.21 6.19 -18.21
CA TYR A 174 19.36 5.58 -17.57
C TYR A 174 20.55 5.63 -18.53
N LEU A 175 21.71 6.03 -18.04
CA LEU A 175 22.96 6.04 -18.79
C LEU A 175 24.01 5.24 -18.03
N TYR A 176 24.47 4.15 -18.63
CA TYR A 176 25.51 3.30 -18.09
C TYR A 176 26.78 3.49 -18.91
N SER A 177 27.90 3.79 -18.25
CA SER A 177 29.23 3.81 -18.89
C SER A 177 29.81 2.40 -18.89
N GLY A 178 30.32 1.95 -20.04
CA GLY A 178 31.06 0.70 -20.19
C GLY A 178 32.50 0.77 -19.68
N LYS A 179 32.98 1.94 -19.24
CA LYS A 179 34.32 2.08 -18.65
C LYS A 179 34.29 1.88 -17.13
N VAL A 180 34.11 0.63 -16.69
CA VAL A 180 34.76 0.19 -15.45
C VAL A 180 36.12 -0.33 -15.87
N GLY A 181 37.14 0.54 -15.75
CA GLY A 181 38.51 0.15 -15.99
C GLY A 181 38.90 -0.98 -15.04
N LEU A 182 39.49 -2.04 -15.60
CA LEU A 182 40.44 -2.88 -14.90
C LEU A 182 41.49 -1.99 -14.24
N LEU A 183 41.32 -1.73 -12.94
CA LEU A 183 42.36 -1.20 -12.06
C LEU A 183 42.31 -1.96 -10.74
N SER A 184 42.99 -3.10 -10.75
CA SER A 184 43.61 -3.80 -9.61
C SER A 184 44.17 -5.09 -10.22
N GLY A 185 45.45 -5.34 -10.34
CA GLY A 185 46.67 -4.83 -9.74
C GLY A 185 47.72 -5.90 -10.02
#